data_AF-E9GHV6-F1
#
_entry.id   AF-E9GHV6-F1
#
_cell.length_a   1.000
_cell.length_b   1.000
_cell.length_c   1.000
_cell.angle_alpha   90.00
_cell.angle_beta   90.00
_cell.angle_gamma   90.00
#
_symmetry.space_group_name_H-M   'P 1'
#
loop_
_entity.id
_entity.type
_entity.pdbx_description
1 polymer ?
#
loop_
_entity_poly.entity_id
_entity_poly.type
_entity_poly.pdbx_seq_one_letter_code
_entity_poly.pdbx_strand_id
1 'polypeptide(L)'
;MRLALICFSVCLLVSCYPVQPAAVLESGVRVTDAAKVVIDKIKAGKEFRYGVFFVKNETVIDLESTGSRTSTYNDYLKNLKVVKPTGKECRYGVLDFEFQCKSSPDKKRDKLVLMSWCPDDVKVRSKFIHAASVEGMKKALTGISAFVQASDDEQASLVEVQDKLTRTVTAC
;
A
#
# COMPACT_ATOMS: atom_id res chain seq x y z
N MET A 1 31.45 -55.86 -12.26
CA MET A 1 31.72 -54.64 -11.46
C MET A 1 30.82 -53.53 -11.99
N ARG A 2 29.56 -53.50 -11.55
CA ARG A 2 29.01 -52.57 -10.55
C ARG A 2 29.10 -51.09 -10.97
N LEU A 3 28.23 -50.68 -11.91
CA LEU A 3 27.76 -49.30 -12.01
C LEU A 3 26.62 -49.14 -11.00
N ALA A 4 26.93 -48.57 -9.83
CA ALA A 4 25.93 -48.17 -8.86
C ALA A 4 25.47 -46.74 -9.21
N LEU A 5 24.23 -46.62 -9.68
CA LEU A 5 23.49 -45.36 -9.62
C LEU A 5 23.15 -45.11 -8.15
N ILE A 6 23.77 -44.09 -7.55
CA ILE A 6 23.58 -43.71 -6.15
C ILE A 6 22.94 -42.32 -6.11
N CYS A 7 21.78 -42.27 -5.45
CA CYS A 7 21.12 -41.16 -4.76
C CYS A 7 20.91 -39.82 -5.49
N PHE A 8 19.65 -39.62 -5.88
CA PHE A 8 18.83 -38.49 -5.39
C PHE A 8 19.34 -38.00 -4.01
N SER A 9 19.98 -36.85 -3.95
CA SER A 9 19.90 -35.87 -2.85
C SER A 9 20.98 -34.79 -3.03
N VAL A 10 20.59 -33.64 -3.57
CA VAL A 10 20.95 -32.36 -2.95
C VAL A 10 19.68 -31.54 -2.91
N CYS A 11 18.83 -31.91 -1.95
CA CYS A 11 17.92 -30.97 -1.33
C CYS A 11 18.79 -30.02 -0.51
N LEU A 12 19.12 -28.83 -1.03
CA LEU A 12 19.58 -27.68 -0.24
C LEU A 12 19.14 -26.40 -0.97
N LEU A 13 18.02 -25.79 -0.56
CA LEU A 13 17.97 -24.51 0.15
C LEU A 13 18.42 -23.33 -0.75
N VAL A 14 17.61 -22.33 -1.12
CA VAL A 14 16.76 -21.49 -0.29
C VAL A 14 15.76 -20.76 -1.21
N SER A 15 14.48 -21.13 -1.11
CA SER A 15 13.42 -20.13 -1.16
C SER A 15 13.51 -19.30 0.13
N CYS A 16 13.16 -18.02 0.05
CA CYS A 16 13.53 -16.91 0.94
C CYS A 16 14.82 -16.19 0.50
N TYR A 17 14.70 -15.31 -0.49
CA TYR A 17 15.29 -14.00 -0.24
C TYR A 17 14.48 -13.39 0.91
N PRO A 18 15.04 -13.24 2.13
CA PRO A 18 14.46 -12.31 3.06
C PRO A 18 14.48 -10.96 2.36
N VAL A 19 13.30 -10.40 2.04
CA VAL A 19 13.18 -8.97 1.82
C VAL A 19 13.61 -8.35 3.14
N GLN A 20 14.89 -7.98 3.21
CA GLN A 20 15.54 -7.47 4.39
C GLN A 20 14.67 -6.33 4.94
N PRO A 21 14.46 -6.21 6.26
CA PRO A 21 13.98 -4.98 6.83
C PRO A 21 15.05 -3.93 6.51
N ALA A 22 14.79 -3.14 5.46
CA ALA A 22 15.67 -2.07 5.04
C ALA A 22 15.91 -1.20 6.26
N ALA A 23 17.19 -1.08 6.67
CA ALA A 23 17.63 0.02 7.49
C ALA A 23 17.00 1.28 6.91
N VAL A 24 16.22 1.98 7.74
CA VAL A 24 15.35 3.08 7.34
C VAL A 24 16.21 4.19 6.75
N LEU A 25 16.45 4.13 5.44
CA LEU A 25 16.99 5.24 4.70
C LEU A 25 15.79 6.17 4.53
N GLU A 26 15.68 7.16 5.40
CA GLU A 26 14.72 8.25 5.22
C GLU A 26 15.21 9.02 3.98
N SER A 27 14.85 8.54 2.79
CA SER A 27 14.99 9.32 1.57
C SER A 27 14.23 10.60 1.85
N GLY A 28 14.91 11.76 1.79
CA GLY A 28 14.36 13.09 2.10
C GLY A 28 13.27 13.51 1.11
N VAL A 29 12.24 12.67 0.98
CA VAL A 29 11.17 12.72 0.01
C VAL A 29 10.14 13.68 0.52
N ARG A 30 9.88 14.70 -0.28
CA ARG A 30 9.03 15.82 0.08
C ARG A 30 7.63 15.56 -0.42
N VAL A 31 6.64 15.69 0.45
CA VAL A 31 5.24 15.67 0.05
C VAL A 31 4.90 17.04 -0.53
N THR A 32 4.41 17.08 -1.77
CA THR A 32 3.92 18.30 -2.41
C THR A 32 2.76 18.89 -1.62
N ASP A 33 2.64 20.21 -1.59
CA ASP A 33 1.57 20.88 -0.84
C ASP A 33 0.17 20.49 -1.34
N ALA A 34 0.02 20.24 -2.65
CA ALA A 34 -1.21 19.69 -3.23
C ALA A 34 -1.59 18.32 -2.64
N ALA A 35 -0.60 17.44 -2.44
CA ALA A 35 -0.84 16.14 -1.82
C ALA A 35 -1.25 16.27 -0.34
N LYS A 36 -0.64 17.21 0.41
CA LYS A 36 -1.03 17.50 1.80
C LYS A 36 -2.47 17.99 1.90
N VAL A 37 -2.87 18.94 1.04
CA VAL A 37 -4.25 19.47 0.99
C VAL A 37 -5.25 18.33 0.77
N VAL A 38 -4.95 17.39 -0.14
CA VAL A 38 -5.83 16.25 -0.41
C VAL A 38 -5.87 15.28 0.78
N ILE A 39 -4.73 15.02 1.42
CA ILE A 39 -4.68 14.20 2.63
C ILE A 39 -5.55 14.81 3.73
N ASP A 40 -5.46 16.13 3.94
CA ASP A 40 -6.29 16.83 4.92
C ASP A 40 -7.79 16.76 4.58
N LYS A 41 -8.14 16.84 3.29
CA LYS A 41 -9.52 16.68 2.80
C LYS A 41 -10.06 15.26 2.99
N ILE A 42 -9.23 14.24 2.77
CA ILE A 42 -9.57 12.83 3.05
C ILE A 42 -9.75 12.64 4.56
N LYS A 43 -8.84 13.18 5.37
CA LYS A 43 -8.91 13.11 6.84
C LYS A 43 -10.11 13.84 7.42
N ALA A 44 -10.52 14.95 6.81
CA ALA A 44 -11.74 15.65 7.17
C ALA A 44 -13.01 14.85 6.83
N GLY A 45 -12.90 13.79 6.00
CA GLY A 45 -13.99 12.90 5.63
C GLY A 45 -15.06 13.54 4.74
N LYS A 46 -14.83 14.74 4.21
CA LYS A 46 -15.88 15.56 3.57
C LYS A 46 -15.95 15.43 2.05
N GLU A 47 -14.80 15.39 1.36
CA GLU A 47 -14.77 15.54 -0.11
C GLU A 47 -14.36 14.25 -0.84
N PHE A 48 -13.40 13.49 -0.29
CA PHE A 48 -12.80 12.35 -0.99
C PHE A 48 -12.87 11.06 -0.18
N ARG A 49 -13.19 9.95 -0.85
CA ARG A 49 -13.16 8.60 -0.27
C ARG A 49 -11.77 7.98 -0.34
N TYR A 50 -11.06 8.24 -1.43
CA TYR A 50 -9.69 7.76 -1.62
C TYR A 50 -8.84 8.78 -2.37
N GLY A 51 -7.53 8.68 -2.19
CA GLY A 51 -6.53 9.42 -2.97
C GLY A 51 -5.41 8.48 -3.41
N VAL A 52 -4.99 8.58 -4.66
CA VAL A 52 -3.86 7.85 -5.21
C VAL A 52 -2.72 8.83 -5.41
N PHE A 53 -1.57 8.49 -4.84
CA PHE A 53 -0.35 9.27 -4.86
C PHE A 53 0.77 8.44 -5.50
N PHE A 54 1.71 9.13 -6.11
CA PHE A 54 2.88 8.51 -6.74
C PHE A 54 4.14 9.28 -6.38
N VAL A 55 5.27 8.60 -6.42
CA VAL A 55 6.58 9.24 -6.24
C VAL A 55 7.07 9.72 -7.61
N LYS A 56 7.16 11.03 -7.79
CA LYS A 56 7.76 11.69 -8.95
C LYS A 56 9.24 11.95 -8.70
N ASN A 57 10.08 11.65 -9.70
CA ASN A 57 11.52 11.93 -9.68
C ASN A 57 12.25 11.42 -8.43
N GLU A 58 11.79 10.30 -7.86
CA GLU A 58 12.42 9.65 -6.70
C GLU A 58 12.49 10.50 -5.40
N THR A 59 11.92 11.71 -5.41
CA THR A 59 12.15 12.74 -4.38
C THR A 59 10.90 13.48 -3.96
N VAL A 60 9.82 13.41 -4.74
CA VAL A 60 8.60 14.17 -4.48
C VAL A 60 7.38 13.26 -4.54
N ILE A 61 6.50 13.31 -3.53
CA ILE A 61 5.21 12.61 -3.56
C ILE A 61 4.15 13.57 -4.10
N ASP A 62 3.53 13.21 -5.21
CA ASP A 62 2.52 14.00 -5.89
C ASP A 62 1.21 13.22 -6.03
N LEU A 63 0.13 13.93 -6.29
CA LEU A 63 -1.20 13.36 -6.46
C LEU A 63 -1.41 12.90 -7.91
N GLU A 64 -1.90 11.68 -8.09
CA GLU A 64 -2.30 11.18 -9.42
C GLU A 64 -3.80 11.29 -9.64
N SER A 65 -4.59 10.82 -8.68
CA SER A 65 -6.04 10.73 -8.81
C SER A 65 -6.72 10.79 -7.45
N THR A 66 -7.93 11.35 -7.41
CA THR A 66 -8.78 11.40 -6.21
C THR A 66 -10.15 10.86 -6.52
N GLY A 67 -10.67 10.03 -5.62
CA GLY A 67 -12.03 9.51 -5.69
C GLY A 67 -12.97 10.35 -4.84
N SER A 68 -14.05 10.82 -5.43
CA SER A 68 -15.18 11.43 -4.70
C SER A 68 -15.88 10.43 -3.77
N ARG A 69 -16.74 10.89 -2.86
CA ARG A 69 -17.51 10.02 -1.96
C ARG A 69 -18.36 8.95 -2.66
N THR A 70 -18.79 9.20 -3.89
CA THR A 70 -19.61 8.27 -4.69
C THR A 70 -18.78 7.19 -5.39
N SER A 71 -17.45 7.31 -5.39
CA SER A 71 -16.57 6.37 -6.08
C SER A 71 -16.51 5.02 -5.35
N THR A 72 -16.45 3.94 -6.13
CA THR A 72 -16.44 2.57 -5.59
C THR A 72 -15.02 2.09 -5.31
N TYR A 73 -14.88 1.02 -4.51
CA TYR A 73 -13.59 0.38 -4.28
C TYR A 73 -12.98 -0.19 -5.57
N ASN A 74 -13.82 -0.63 -6.52
CA ASN A 74 -13.34 -1.10 -7.82
C ASN A 74 -12.71 0.04 -8.63
N ASP A 75 -13.28 1.25 -8.58
CA ASP A 75 -12.68 2.42 -9.21
C ASP A 75 -11.35 2.81 -8.54
N TYR A 76 -11.27 2.69 -7.22
CA TYR A 76 -10.03 2.85 -6.49
C TYR A 76 -8.96 1.84 -6.95
N LEU A 77 -9.31 0.55 -7.03
CA LEU A 77 -8.39 -0.47 -7.54
C LEU A 77 -7.97 -0.19 -8.97
N LYS A 78 -8.87 0.23 -9.85
CA LYS A 78 -8.52 0.63 -11.22
C LYS A 78 -7.53 1.79 -11.22
N ASN A 79 -7.77 2.83 -10.43
CA ASN A 79 -6.90 4.01 -10.31
C ASN A 79 -5.53 3.67 -9.69
N LEU A 80 -5.50 2.76 -8.73
CA LEU A 80 -4.27 2.28 -8.10
C LEU A 80 -3.46 1.39 -9.04
N LYS A 81 -4.15 0.54 -9.80
CA LYS A 81 -3.58 -0.39 -10.77
C LYS A 81 -3.39 0.23 -12.14
N VAL A 82 -3.52 1.55 -12.34
CA VAL A 82 -3.33 2.17 -13.67
C VAL A 82 -1.94 1.83 -14.16
N VAL A 83 -1.83 0.75 -14.93
CA VAL A 83 -0.63 0.40 -15.66
C VAL A 83 -0.58 1.47 -16.73
N LYS A 84 0.23 2.50 -16.51
CA LYS A 84 0.53 3.42 -17.59
C LYS A 84 1.13 2.56 -18.71
N PRO A 85 0.82 2.85 -19.98
CA PRO A 85 1.41 2.13 -21.10
C PRO A 85 2.95 2.15 -21.10
N THR A 86 3.55 3.03 -20.29
CA THR A 86 4.99 3.23 -20.11
C THR A 86 5.65 2.27 -19.09
N GLY A 87 4.89 1.44 -18.37
CA GLY A 87 5.43 0.43 -17.46
C GLY A 87 4.66 0.27 -16.14
N LYS A 88 5.05 -0.72 -15.34
CA LYS A 88 4.51 -0.90 -13.98
C LYS A 88 5.22 0.08 -13.03
N GLU A 89 4.45 0.88 -12.31
CA GLU A 89 4.93 1.88 -11.34
C GLU A 89 4.36 1.59 -9.94
N CYS A 90 5.10 1.94 -8.89
CA CYS A 90 4.63 1.81 -7.51
C CYS A 90 3.83 3.05 -7.10
N ARG A 91 2.75 2.83 -6.35
CA ARG A 91 1.79 3.87 -5.96
C ARG A 91 1.37 3.71 -4.52
N TYR A 92 0.98 4.82 -3.92
CA TYR A 92 0.32 4.85 -2.63
C TYR A 92 -1.16 5.13 -2.85
N GLY A 93 -2.01 4.44 -2.13
CA GLY A 93 -3.42 4.73 -2.05
C GLY A 93 -3.79 5.00 -0.60
N VAL A 94 -4.41 6.14 -0.34
CA VAL A 94 -5.04 6.42 0.94
C VAL A 94 -6.52 6.20 0.75
N LEU A 95 -7.12 5.39 1.61
CA LEU A 95 -8.54 5.07 1.58
C LEU A 95 -9.13 5.37 2.95
N ASP A 96 -10.24 6.11 2.97
CA ASP A 96 -11.07 6.23 4.15
C ASP A 96 -12.10 5.10 4.15
N PHE A 97 -11.97 4.20 5.12
CA PHE A 97 -12.84 3.03 5.26
C PHE A 97 -13.76 3.22 6.46
N GLU A 98 -15.05 3.39 6.19
CA GLU A 98 -16.10 3.39 7.21
C GLU A 98 -16.39 1.93 7.59
N PHE A 99 -16.02 1.53 8.80
CA PHE A 99 -16.34 0.21 9.35
C PHE A 99 -17.32 0.32 10.51
N GLN A 100 -18.27 -0.62 10.56
CA GLN A 100 -19.15 -0.82 11.72
C GLN A 100 -18.61 -1.97 12.55
N CYS A 101 -18.29 -1.68 13.80
CA CYS A 101 -17.79 -2.69 14.71
C CYS A 101 -18.89 -3.64 15.14
N LYS A 102 -18.61 -4.94 15.08
CA LYS A 102 -19.55 -6.00 15.49
C LYS A 102 -20.01 -5.82 16.95
N SER A 103 -19.10 -5.35 17.80
CA SER A 103 -19.34 -5.11 19.22
C SER A 103 -20.21 -3.87 19.51
N SER A 104 -20.41 -2.97 18.56
CA SER A 104 -21.25 -1.77 18.73
C SER A 104 -21.78 -1.30 17.36
N PRO A 105 -22.91 -1.87 16.89
CA PRO A 105 -23.47 -1.56 15.57
C PRO A 105 -23.87 -0.08 15.43
N ASP A 106 -24.14 0.61 16.54
CA ASP A 106 -24.56 2.02 16.54
C ASP A 106 -23.44 3.02 16.20
N LYS A 107 -22.16 2.60 16.22
CA LYS A 107 -21.04 3.53 16.09
C LYS A 107 -20.18 3.23 14.87
N LYS A 108 -20.49 3.92 13.78
CA LYS A 108 -19.65 4.01 12.59
C LYS A 108 -18.29 4.61 12.96
N ARG A 109 -17.22 3.96 12.49
CA ARG A 109 -15.85 4.38 12.69
C ARG A 109 -15.19 4.56 11.35
N ASP A 110 -14.81 5.79 11.06
CA ASP A 110 -13.97 6.11 9.92
C ASP A 110 -12.52 5.76 10.28
N LYS A 111 -11.88 4.98 9.42
CA LYS A 111 -10.52 4.50 9.61
C LYS A 111 -9.74 4.76 8.33
N LEU A 112 -8.70 5.58 8.45
CA LEU A 112 -7.76 5.79 7.36
C LEU A 112 -6.85 4.57 7.20
N VAL A 113 -6.84 4.04 5.98
CA VAL A 113 -5.94 2.98 5.53
C VAL A 113 -4.96 3.55 4.53
N LEU A 114 -3.68 3.34 4.78
CA LEU A 114 -2.64 3.60 3.78
C LEU A 114 -2.28 2.27 3.11
N MET A 115 -2.51 2.19 1.81
CA MET A 115 -2.11 1.08 0.96
C MET A 115 -0.90 1.46 0.12
N SER A 116 0.06 0.55 0.03
CA SER A 116 1.23 0.66 -0.83
C SER A 116 1.16 -0.44 -1.88
N TRP A 117 0.95 -0.04 -3.13
CA TRP A 117 0.93 -0.91 -4.29
C TRP A 117 2.29 -0.90 -4.98
N CYS A 118 2.95 -2.06 -5.09
CA CYS A 118 4.23 -2.15 -5.77
C CYS A 118 4.39 -3.54 -6.42
N PRO A 119 4.07 -3.68 -7.72
CA PRO A 119 4.15 -4.96 -8.41
C PRO A 119 5.59 -5.37 -8.70
N ASP A 120 5.82 -6.67 -8.93
CA ASP A 120 7.18 -7.19 -9.00
C ASP A 120 7.97 -6.84 -10.27
N ASP A 121 7.31 -6.46 -11.35
CA ASP A 121 7.98 -6.05 -12.60
C ASP A 121 8.38 -4.56 -12.63
N VAL A 122 8.28 -3.83 -11.51
CA VAL A 122 8.81 -2.45 -11.41
C VAL A 122 10.34 -2.47 -11.35
N LYS A 123 10.98 -1.45 -11.92
CA LYS A 123 12.43 -1.21 -11.79
C LYS A 123 12.85 -1.28 -10.31
N VAL A 124 13.84 -2.11 -10.01
CA VAL A 124 14.36 -2.35 -8.65
C VAL A 124 14.66 -1.04 -7.90
N ARG A 125 15.23 -0.06 -8.62
CA ARG A 125 15.51 1.27 -8.08
C ARG A 125 14.25 2.00 -7.60
N SER A 126 13.19 2.00 -8.39
CA SER A 126 11.91 2.63 -8.03
C SER A 126 11.23 1.90 -6.87
N LYS A 127 11.30 0.56 -6.82
CA LYS A 127 10.81 -0.23 -5.68
C LYS A 127 11.52 0.16 -4.38
N PHE A 128 12.85 0.27 -4.43
CA PHE A 128 13.66 0.65 -3.27
C PHE A 128 13.25 2.03 -2.74
N ILE A 129 13.10 3.01 -3.63
CA ILE A 129 12.75 4.38 -3.26
C ILE A 129 11.33 4.46 -2.72
N HIS A 130 10.39 3.71 -3.30
CA HIS A 130 9.03 3.56 -2.79
C HIS A 130 9.00 2.92 -1.39
N ALA A 131 9.82 1.90 -1.14
CA ALA A 131 9.94 1.30 0.18
C ALA A 131 10.54 2.28 1.20
N ALA A 132 11.58 3.03 0.82
CA ALA A 132 12.21 4.06 1.65
C ALA A 132 11.27 5.25 1.95
N SER A 133 10.45 5.66 0.98
CA SER A 133 9.54 6.81 1.09
C SER A 133 8.29 6.53 1.94
N VAL A 134 7.99 5.26 2.21
CA VAL A 134 6.74 4.89 2.89
C VAL A 134 6.67 5.40 4.32
N GLU A 135 7.81 5.50 5.00
CA GLU A 135 7.88 6.05 6.34
C GLU A 135 7.61 7.56 6.34
N GLY A 136 8.18 8.29 5.38
CA GLY A 136 7.89 9.72 5.19
C GLY A 136 6.41 9.96 4.91
N MET A 137 5.79 9.11 4.09
CA MET A 137 4.35 9.18 3.82
C MET A 137 3.52 8.90 5.08
N LYS A 138 3.90 7.90 5.88
CA LYS A 138 3.24 7.62 7.18
C LYS A 138 3.37 8.78 8.16
N LYS A 139 4.54 9.43 8.23
CA LYS A 139 4.77 10.61 9.07
C LYS A 139 3.91 11.80 8.63
N ALA A 140 3.73 12.00 7.32
CA ALA A 140 2.85 13.03 6.78
C ALA A 140 1.36 12.75 7.08
N LEU A 141 0.96 11.48 7.02
CA LEU A 141 -0.39 11.01 7.36
C LEU A 141 -0.51 10.66 8.85
N THR A 142 -0.71 11.68 9.68
CA THR A 142 -0.92 11.46 11.12
C THR A 142 -2.27 10.79 11.41
N GLY A 143 -2.24 9.58 11.96
CA GLY A 143 -3.44 8.83 12.40
C GLY A 143 -3.87 7.66 11.51
N ILE A 144 -2.96 7.09 10.70
CA ILE A 144 -3.24 5.86 9.95
C ILE A 144 -3.63 4.74 10.91
N SER A 145 -4.76 4.09 10.64
CA SER A 145 -5.26 2.99 11.46
C SER A 145 -4.73 1.64 11.01
N ALA A 146 -4.54 1.44 9.71
CA ALA A 146 -3.90 0.24 9.16
C ALA A 146 -3.04 0.60 7.96
N PHE A 147 -1.92 -0.10 7.84
CA PHE A 147 -1.02 0.00 6.71
C PHE A 147 -0.99 -1.34 5.96
N VAL A 148 -1.27 -1.29 4.66
CA VAL A 148 -1.38 -2.46 3.80
C VAL A 148 -0.33 -2.36 2.70
N GLN A 149 0.52 -3.38 2.58
CA GLN A 149 1.36 -3.56 1.40
C GLN A 149 0.73 -4.64 0.53
N ALA A 150 0.62 -4.35 -0.76
CA ALA A 150 0.11 -5.27 -1.76
C ALA A 150 1.06 -5.24 -2.98
N SER A 151 1.57 -6.40 -3.34
CA SER A 151 2.30 -6.61 -4.60
C SER A 151 1.43 -7.29 -5.66
N ASP A 152 0.34 -7.94 -5.21
CA ASP A 152 -0.57 -8.71 -6.04
C ASP A 152 -2.04 -8.26 -5.91
N ASP A 153 -2.82 -8.53 -6.97
CA ASP A 153 -4.23 -8.16 -7.08
C ASP A 153 -5.10 -8.72 -5.95
N GLU A 154 -4.80 -9.93 -5.48
CA GLU A 154 -5.52 -10.59 -4.40
C GLU A 154 -5.27 -9.90 -3.05
N GLN A 155 -4.03 -9.46 -2.82
CA GLN A 155 -3.63 -8.74 -1.59
C GLN A 155 -4.22 -7.34 -1.50
N ALA A 156 -4.50 -6.72 -2.65
CA ALA A 156 -5.22 -5.45 -2.73
C ALA A 156 -6.74 -5.63 -2.68
N SER A 157 -7.27 -6.84 -2.52
CA SER A 157 -8.72 -7.04 -2.44
C SER A 157 -9.34 -6.38 -1.19
N LEU A 158 -10.63 -6.04 -1.28
CA LEU A 158 -11.36 -5.41 -0.18
C LEU A 158 -11.38 -6.32 1.07
N VAL A 159 -11.43 -7.63 0.86
CA VAL A 159 -11.47 -8.65 1.93
C VAL A 159 -10.21 -8.59 2.78
N GLU A 160 -9.04 -8.56 2.15
CA GLU A 160 -7.74 -8.47 2.84
C GLU A 160 -7.59 -7.16 3.62
N VAL A 161 -8.03 -6.04 3.03
CA VAL A 161 -8.01 -4.74 3.71
C VAL A 161 -8.92 -4.76 4.95
N GLN A 162 -10.12 -5.31 4.81
CA GLN A 162 -11.09 -5.41 5.91
C GLN A 162 -10.60 -6.34 7.03
N ASP A 163 -9.97 -7.46 6.68
CA ASP A 163 -9.39 -8.41 7.61
C ASP A 163 -8.22 -7.79 8.40
N LYS A 164 -7.32 -7.06 7.72
CA LYS A 164 -6.24 -6.29 8.37
C LYS A 164 -6.77 -5.19 9.28
N LEU A 165 -7.80 -4.48 8.86
CA LEU A 165 -8.47 -3.47 9.69
C LEU A 165 -9.05 -4.09 10.96
N THR A 166 -9.75 -5.22 10.83
CA THR A 166 -10.38 -5.92 11.96
C THR A 166 -9.33 -6.40 12.96
N ARG A 167 -8.20 -6.94 12.48
CA ARG A 167 -7.10 -7.38 13.36
C ARG A 167 -6.42 -6.21 14.09
N THR A 168 -6.23 -5.09 13.40
CA THR A 168 -5.49 -3.94 13.95
C THR A 168 -6.35 -3.13 14.92
N VAL A 169 -7.66 -3.06 14.68
CA VAL A 169 -8.61 -2.39 15.56
C VAL A 169 -9.18 -3.42 16.54
N THR A 170 -8.36 -3.84 17.51
CA THR A 170 -8.74 -4.81 18.58
C THR A 170 -9.87 -4.29 19.51
N ALA A 171 -10.38 -3.08 19.28
CA ALA A 171 -11.45 -2.46 20.07
C ALA A 171 -12.86 -2.79 19.53
N CYS A 172 -12.97 -3.78 18.64
CA CYS A 172 -14.18 -4.26 18.03
C CYS A 172 -14.11 -5.78 17.84
#